data_AF-A0AAN9VM93-F1
#
_entry.id   AF-A0AAN9VM93-F1
#
_cell.length_a   1.000
_cell.length_b   1.000
_cell.length_c   1.000
_cell.angle_alpha   90.00
_cell.angle_beta   90.00
_cell.angle_gamma   90.00
#
_symmetry.space_group_name_H-M   'P 1'
#
loop_
_entity.id
_entity.type
_entity.pdbx_description
1 polymer ?
#
loop_
_entity_poly.entity_id
_entity_poly.type
_entity_poly.pdbx_seq_one_letter_code
_entity_poly.pdbx_strand_id
1 'polypeptide(L)'
;MHQLETLDLGDTGRLAALAEGAFSALGRLRHLRLAGNRLARVSSGLLAPLRALESLQLQRNALAHLPADALRAQTRLRLLNLDSNLLEALPPRLFARLHSLRHLSARDNRLAALPSLRLCAGPLRTALFTGNAIADADEAAVRALWRPGFELGDVRGNPLTSQAWQWASNASDVTVSTFPKSIFCSNSLGIWRIQLKVGYGYIETCLNI
;
A
#
# COMPACT_ATOMS: atom_id res chain seq x y z
N MET A 1 -6.11 -32.46 -15.02
CA MET A 1 -5.15 -32.11 -13.94
C MET A 1 -5.44 -30.70 -13.46
N HIS A 2 -5.99 -30.53 -12.26
CA HIS A 2 -6.26 -29.22 -11.66
C HIS A 2 -4.98 -28.74 -10.98
N GLN A 3 -4.37 -27.66 -11.48
CA GLN A 3 -3.23 -27.03 -10.81
C GLN A 3 -3.74 -26.05 -9.74
N LEU A 4 -2.97 -25.89 -8.67
CA LEU A 4 -3.34 -25.09 -7.52
C LEU A 4 -3.46 -23.59 -7.86
N GLU A 5 -4.62 -22.98 -7.55
CA GLU A 5 -4.85 -21.54 -7.73
C GLU A 5 -4.68 -20.74 -6.43
N THR A 6 -4.84 -21.38 -5.27
CA THR A 6 -4.72 -20.75 -3.95
C THR A 6 -3.78 -21.55 -3.08
N LEU A 7 -2.80 -20.86 -2.49
CA LEU A 7 -1.86 -21.43 -1.52
C LEU A 7 -1.87 -20.55 -0.29
N ASP A 8 -2.30 -21.13 0.83
CA ASP A 8 -2.27 -20.50 2.14
C ASP A 8 -1.20 -21.19 3.00
N LEU A 9 -0.18 -20.42 3.36
CA LEU A 9 0.89 -20.78 4.29
C LEU A 9 0.94 -19.77 5.45
N GLY A 10 -0.18 -19.06 5.70
CA GLY A 10 -0.27 -18.01 6.70
C GLY A 10 -0.39 -18.51 8.14
N ASP A 11 -0.14 -17.61 9.08
CA ASP A 11 -0.37 -17.72 10.52
C ASP A 11 0.30 -18.95 11.18
N THR A 12 1.38 -19.47 10.58
CA THR A 12 2.16 -20.57 11.18
C THR A 12 3.06 -20.09 12.31
N GLY A 13 3.41 -18.79 12.29
CA GLY A 13 4.36 -18.18 13.22
C GLY A 13 5.77 -18.79 13.17
N ARG A 14 6.08 -19.65 12.20
CA ARG A 14 7.32 -20.44 12.13
C ARG A 14 8.08 -20.28 10.83
N LEU A 15 7.41 -19.89 9.74
CA LEU A 15 8.05 -19.74 8.44
C LEU A 15 8.98 -18.51 8.43
N ALA A 16 10.28 -18.75 8.58
CA ALA A 16 11.31 -17.71 8.61
C ALA A 16 11.98 -17.45 7.24
N ALA A 17 11.97 -18.46 6.37
CA ALA A 17 12.55 -18.38 5.04
C ALA A 17 11.81 -19.31 4.06
N LEU A 18 11.86 -18.96 2.78
CA LEU A 18 11.40 -19.77 1.67
C LEU A 18 12.62 -20.11 0.80
N ALA A 19 12.76 -21.38 0.44
CA ALA A 19 13.84 -21.82 -0.44
C ALA A 19 13.67 -21.22 -1.84
N GLU A 20 14.78 -20.99 -2.55
CA GLU A 20 14.71 -20.63 -3.95
C GLU A 20 13.99 -21.72 -4.74
N GLY A 21 13.17 -21.32 -5.70
CA GLY A 21 12.38 -22.26 -6.49
C GLY A 21 11.24 -22.96 -5.74
N ALA A 22 10.93 -22.60 -4.48
CA ALA A 22 9.82 -23.16 -3.70
C ALA A 22 8.46 -23.07 -4.43
N PHE A 23 8.33 -22.14 -5.37
CA PHE A 23 7.11 -21.90 -6.16
C PHE A 23 7.25 -22.25 -7.64
N SER A 24 8.32 -22.95 -8.05
CA SER A 24 8.66 -23.23 -9.46
C SER A 24 7.53 -23.91 -10.26
N ALA A 25 6.77 -24.81 -9.63
CA ALA A 25 5.66 -25.52 -10.27
C ALA A 25 4.30 -24.82 -10.17
N LEU A 26 4.22 -23.65 -9.50
CA LEU A 26 2.97 -22.97 -9.16
C LEU A 26 2.60 -21.85 -10.15
N GLY A 27 2.87 -22.05 -11.45
CA GLY A 27 2.65 -21.04 -12.49
C GLY A 27 1.21 -20.57 -12.67
N ARG A 28 0.22 -21.36 -12.21
CA ARG A 28 -1.21 -21.03 -12.22
C ARG A 28 -1.75 -20.43 -10.92
N LEU A 29 -0.90 -20.26 -9.90
CA LEU A 29 -1.31 -19.71 -8.62
C LEU A 29 -1.78 -18.26 -8.77
N ARG A 30 -2.97 -17.96 -8.24
CA ARG A 30 -3.62 -16.65 -8.25
C ARG A 30 -3.58 -15.98 -6.88
N HIS A 31 -3.63 -16.76 -5.81
CA HIS A 31 -3.68 -16.24 -4.44
C HIS A 31 -2.60 -16.90 -3.59
N LEU A 32 -1.69 -16.09 -3.06
CA LEU A 32 -0.65 -16.52 -2.14
C LEU A 32 -0.77 -15.78 -0.81
N ARG A 33 -1.03 -16.52 0.26
CA ARG A 33 -1.05 -16.00 1.62
C ARG A 33 0.15 -16.52 2.40
N LEU A 34 0.99 -15.59 2.85
CA LEU A 34 2.18 -15.79 3.67
C LEU A 34 2.12 -14.94 4.95
N ALA A 35 0.95 -14.40 5.26
CA ALA A 35 0.73 -13.50 6.39
C ALA A 35 1.00 -14.18 7.75
N GLY A 36 1.37 -13.43 8.79
CA GLY A 36 1.49 -14.00 10.15
C GLY A 36 2.66 -14.99 10.30
N ASN A 37 3.77 -14.72 9.62
CA ASN A 37 4.98 -15.54 9.64
C ASN A 37 6.18 -14.72 10.14
N ARG A 38 7.41 -15.24 9.96
CA ARG A 38 8.66 -14.58 10.39
C ARG A 38 9.58 -14.30 9.21
N LEU A 39 9.01 -14.10 8.02
CA LEU A 39 9.79 -13.85 6.82
C LEU A 39 10.55 -12.53 6.97
N ALA A 40 11.88 -12.61 6.96
CA ALA A 40 12.75 -11.44 7.02
C ALA A 40 13.14 -10.93 5.62
N ARG A 41 13.00 -11.77 4.59
CA ARG A 41 13.42 -11.47 3.22
C ARG A 41 12.52 -12.13 2.17
N VAL A 42 12.39 -11.48 1.03
CA VAL A 42 11.87 -12.04 -0.24
C VAL A 42 12.94 -11.79 -1.30
N SER A 43 13.54 -12.84 -1.86
CA SER A 43 14.57 -12.68 -2.89
C SER A 43 13.96 -12.31 -4.25
N SER A 44 14.75 -11.67 -5.12
CA SER A 44 14.31 -11.13 -6.42
C SER A 44 13.74 -12.17 -7.40
N GLY A 45 14.06 -13.45 -7.20
CA GLY A 45 13.57 -14.56 -8.03
C GLY A 45 12.48 -15.42 -7.38
N LEU A 46 12.22 -15.27 -6.07
CA LEU A 46 11.34 -16.20 -5.33
C LEU A 46 9.94 -16.28 -5.95
N LEU A 47 9.38 -15.13 -6.32
CA LEU A 47 8.02 -15.02 -6.85
C LEU A 47 7.98 -15.09 -8.38
N ALA A 48 9.12 -15.11 -9.08
CA ALA A 48 9.16 -15.06 -10.55
C ALA A 48 8.34 -16.16 -11.27
N PRO A 49 8.23 -17.40 -10.74
CA PRO A 49 7.37 -18.43 -11.34
C PRO A 49 5.87 -18.11 -11.28
N LEU A 50 5.42 -17.30 -10.32
CA LEU A 50 4.02 -17.00 -10.03
C LEU A 50 3.44 -15.94 -10.98
N ARG A 51 3.41 -16.24 -12.28
CA ARG A 51 2.99 -15.28 -13.33
C ARG A 51 1.49 -14.98 -13.35
N ALA A 52 0.68 -15.88 -12.81
CA ALA A 52 -0.77 -15.73 -12.71
C ALA A 52 -1.22 -15.02 -11.42
N LEU A 53 -0.29 -14.60 -10.56
CA LEU A 53 -0.61 -14.10 -9.22
C LEU A 53 -1.42 -12.80 -9.27
N GLU A 54 -2.56 -12.79 -8.57
CA GLU A 54 -3.50 -11.68 -8.47
C GLU A 54 -3.54 -11.09 -7.05
N SER A 55 -3.26 -11.89 -6.02
CA SER A 55 -3.26 -11.48 -4.62
C SER A 55 -2.04 -12.01 -3.89
N LEU A 56 -1.29 -11.10 -3.26
CA LEU A 56 -0.13 -11.41 -2.43
C LEU A 56 -0.31 -10.79 -1.04
N GLN A 57 -0.37 -11.64 -0.03
CA GLN A 57 -0.53 -11.26 1.36
C GLN A 57 0.74 -11.61 2.16
N LEU A 58 1.49 -10.58 2.55
CA LEU A 58 2.75 -10.67 3.31
C LEU A 58 2.67 -9.95 4.66
N GLN A 59 1.48 -9.53 5.09
CA GLN A 59 1.33 -8.78 6.34
C GLN A 59 1.75 -9.57 7.58
N ARG A 60 2.16 -8.86 8.64
CA ARG A 60 2.63 -9.47 9.90
C ARG A 60 3.80 -10.43 9.66
N ASN A 61 4.84 -9.91 9.04
CA ASN A 61 6.15 -10.56 8.87
C ASN A 61 7.25 -9.62 9.40
N ALA A 62 8.51 -9.92 9.12
CA ALA A 62 9.66 -9.13 9.56
C ALA A 62 10.45 -8.56 8.36
N LEU A 63 9.77 -8.24 7.26
CA LEU A 63 10.42 -7.75 6.04
C LEU A 63 10.97 -6.34 6.27
N ALA A 64 12.30 -6.19 6.21
CA ALA A 64 12.97 -4.89 6.31
C ALA A 64 13.10 -4.20 4.94
N HIS A 65 13.28 -4.98 3.88
CA HIS A 65 13.42 -4.48 2.51
C HIS A 65 12.77 -5.44 1.50
N LEU A 66 12.39 -4.89 0.35
CA LEU A 66 12.03 -5.65 -0.84
C LEU A 66 12.97 -5.29 -1.99
N PRO A 67 13.58 -6.26 -2.67
CA PRO A 67 14.35 -6.00 -3.89
C PRO A 67 13.50 -5.27 -4.93
N ALA A 68 14.12 -4.33 -5.65
CA ALA A 68 13.45 -3.54 -6.68
C ALA A 68 12.73 -4.38 -7.77
N ASP A 69 13.24 -5.59 -8.04
CA ASP A 69 12.70 -6.49 -9.04
C ASP A 69 11.88 -7.65 -8.46
N ALA A 70 11.63 -7.67 -7.14
CA ALA A 70 10.96 -8.79 -6.46
C ALA A 70 9.56 -9.11 -7.02
N LEU A 71 8.89 -8.12 -7.60
CA LEU A 71 7.55 -8.25 -8.18
C LEU A 71 7.53 -8.04 -9.71
N ARG A 72 8.69 -8.10 -10.38
CA ARG A 72 8.81 -7.78 -11.82
C ARG A 72 7.95 -8.68 -12.71
N ALA A 73 7.72 -9.94 -12.31
CA ALA A 73 6.93 -10.91 -13.07
C ALA A 73 5.42 -10.85 -12.79
N GLN A 74 4.99 -10.14 -11.74
CA GLN A 74 3.63 -10.14 -11.20
C GLN A 74 2.70 -9.14 -11.93
N THR A 75 2.64 -9.20 -13.26
CA THR A 75 1.90 -8.22 -14.09
C THR A 75 0.38 -8.25 -13.89
N ARG A 76 -0.14 -9.35 -13.33
CA ARG A 76 -1.57 -9.57 -13.01
C ARG A 76 -1.94 -9.22 -11.57
N LEU A 77 -0.97 -8.82 -10.73
CA LEU A 77 -1.22 -8.56 -9.32
C LEU A 77 -2.19 -7.39 -9.15
N ARG A 78 -3.27 -7.63 -8.39
CA ARG A 78 -4.33 -6.67 -8.08
C ARG A 78 -4.30 -6.23 -6.63
N LEU A 79 -3.86 -7.10 -5.73
CA LEU A 79 -3.75 -6.83 -4.30
C LEU A 79 -2.35 -7.16 -3.80
N LEU A 80 -1.73 -6.17 -3.16
CA LEU A 80 -0.47 -6.32 -2.43
C LEU A 80 -0.66 -5.81 -1.00
N ASN A 81 -0.56 -6.72 -0.03
CA ASN A 81 -0.60 -6.36 1.39
C ASN A 81 0.77 -6.63 2.06
N LEU A 82 1.37 -5.55 2.56
CA LEU A 82 2.67 -5.50 3.24
C LEU A 82 2.55 -4.98 4.68
N ASP A 83 1.34 -4.88 5.22
CA ASP A 83 1.10 -4.27 6.53
C ASP A 83 1.89 -4.93 7.66
N SER A 84 2.22 -4.17 8.70
CA SER A 84 2.87 -4.70 9.90
C SER A 84 4.15 -5.47 9.55
N ASN A 85 5.05 -4.80 8.83
CA ASN A 85 6.40 -5.26 8.54
C ASN A 85 7.40 -4.20 9.04
N LEU A 86 8.67 -4.29 8.65
CA LEU A 86 9.73 -3.38 9.06
C LEU A 86 10.26 -2.55 7.88
N LEU A 87 9.44 -2.37 6.84
CA LEU A 87 9.89 -1.77 5.58
C LEU A 87 10.25 -0.30 5.76
N GLU A 88 11.48 0.06 5.40
CA GLU A 88 11.96 1.45 5.48
C GLU A 88 11.74 2.24 4.18
N ALA A 89 11.68 1.52 3.05
CA ALA A 89 11.41 2.10 1.74
C ALA A 89 10.73 1.09 0.82
N LEU A 90 9.98 1.60 -0.15
CA LEU A 90 9.44 0.85 -1.27
C LEU A 90 10.06 1.40 -2.56
N PRO A 91 10.99 0.68 -3.20
CA PRO A 91 11.71 1.21 -4.35
C PRO A 91 10.75 1.47 -5.52
N PRO A 92 10.82 2.61 -6.24
CA PRO A 92 9.88 2.93 -7.32
C PRO A 92 9.77 1.84 -8.40
N ARG A 93 10.89 1.18 -8.70
CA ARG A 93 10.94 0.07 -9.69
C ARG A 93 10.14 -1.16 -9.28
N LEU A 94 9.83 -1.34 -7.99
CA LEU A 94 8.98 -2.43 -7.49
C LEU A 94 7.61 -2.44 -8.17
N PHE A 95 7.09 -1.26 -8.50
CA PHE A 95 5.77 -1.08 -9.09
C PHE A 95 5.78 -1.01 -10.61
N ALA A 96 6.96 -1.02 -11.26
CA ALA A 96 7.13 -0.72 -12.68
C ALA A 96 6.36 -1.66 -13.63
N ARG A 97 6.02 -2.86 -13.17
CA ARG A 97 5.31 -3.89 -13.96
C ARG A 97 3.92 -4.22 -13.40
N LEU A 98 3.48 -3.54 -12.35
CA LEU A 98 2.23 -3.85 -11.65
C LEU A 98 1.04 -3.08 -12.26
N HIS A 99 0.87 -3.22 -13.58
CA HIS A 99 -0.17 -2.49 -14.35
C HIS A 99 -1.61 -2.93 -14.04
N SER A 100 -1.79 -3.93 -13.18
CA SER A 100 -3.11 -4.41 -12.72
C SER A 100 -3.38 -4.07 -11.25
N LEU A 101 -2.44 -3.44 -10.54
CA LEU A 101 -2.53 -3.25 -9.09
C LEU A 101 -3.66 -2.29 -8.73
N ARG A 102 -4.61 -2.74 -7.92
CA ARG A 102 -5.77 -1.96 -7.47
C ARG A 102 -5.67 -1.57 -6.02
N HIS A 103 -5.11 -2.45 -5.18
CA HIS A 103 -5.01 -2.24 -3.74
C HIS A 103 -3.57 -2.46 -3.28
N LEU A 104 -2.99 -1.42 -2.69
CA LEU A 104 -1.70 -1.45 -2.03
C LEU A 104 -1.89 -1.09 -0.56
N SER A 105 -1.34 -1.90 0.33
CA SER A 105 -1.32 -1.60 1.75
C SER A 105 0.07 -1.85 2.30
N ALA A 106 0.62 -0.86 2.98
CA ALA A 106 1.89 -0.92 3.68
C ALA A 106 1.78 -0.15 5.02
N ARG A 107 0.67 -0.34 5.73
CA ARG A 107 0.45 0.25 7.05
C ARG A 107 1.44 -0.30 8.07
N ASP A 108 1.67 0.43 9.14
CA ASP A 108 2.44 -0.04 10.30
C ASP A 108 3.81 -0.60 9.86
N ASN A 109 4.53 0.20 9.08
CA ASN A 109 5.89 -0.06 8.63
C ASN A 109 6.80 1.10 9.09
N ARG A 110 8.00 1.23 8.53
CA ARG A 110 8.97 2.28 8.87
C ARG A 110 9.28 3.18 7.68
N LEU A 111 8.33 3.34 6.76
CA LEU A 111 8.55 4.07 5.52
C LEU A 111 8.87 5.53 5.83
N ALA A 112 10.01 6.02 5.35
CA ALA A 112 10.44 7.41 5.56
C ALA A 112 9.87 8.39 4.52
N ALA A 113 9.44 7.87 3.36
CA ALA A 113 8.91 8.64 2.25
C ALA A 113 7.77 7.90 1.53
N LEU A 114 6.89 8.64 0.86
CA LEU A 114 5.87 8.06 -0.02
C LEU A 114 6.52 7.41 -1.26
N PRO A 115 6.12 6.19 -1.65
CA PRO A 115 6.60 5.61 -2.90
C PRO A 115 6.07 6.36 -4.11
N SER A 116 6.88 6.46 -5.16
CA SER A 116 6.41 6.95 -6.45
C SER A 116 5.49 5.93 -7.13
N LEU A 117 4.19 6.19 -7.09
CA LEU A 117 3.16 5.32 -7.68
C LEU A 117 2.90 5.60 -9.16
N ARG A 118 3.64 6.53 -9.78
CA ARG A 118 3.43 6.97 -11.17
C ARG A 118 3.42 5.80 -12.17
N LEU A 119 4.25 4.78 -11.93
CA LEU A 119 4.40 3.63 -12.81
C LEU A 119 3.21 2.63 -12.76
N CYS A 120 2.36 2.71 -11.73
CA CYS A 120 1.19 1.85 -11.56
C CYS A 120 -0.11 2.63 -11.28
N ALA A 121 -0.11 3.95 -11.52
CA ALA A 121 -1.21 4.85 -11.12
C ALA A 121 -2.51 4.68 -11.93
N GLY A 122 -2.53 4.01 -13.08
CA GLY A 122 -3.77 3.81 -13.84
C GLY A 122 -4.85 3.00 -13.07
N PRO A 123 -4.58 1.73 -12.76
CA PRO A 123 -5.53 0.82 -12.10
C PRO A 123 -5.69 1.04 -10.59
N LEU A 124 -4.77 1.75 -9.93
CA LEU A 124 -4.74 1.81 -8.47
C LEU A 124 -5.96 2.54 -7.92
N ARG A 125 -6.63 1.95 -6.94
CA ARG A 125 -7.84 2.50 -6.29
C ARG A 125 -7.61 2.77 -4.82
N THR A 126 -6.78 1.97 -4.17
CA THR A 126 -6.52 2.08 -2.74
C THR A 126 -5.03 2.05 -2.47
N ALA A 127 -4.55 2.98 -1.65
CA ALA A 127 -3.19 2.98 -1.14
C ALA A 127 -3.16 3.44 0.32
N LEU A 128 -2.67 2.58 1.21
CA LEU A 128 -2.74 2.78 2.66
C LEU A 128 -1.34 2.73 3.25
N PHE A 129 -0.90 3.84 3.83
CA PHE A 129 0.42 4.06 4.41
C PHE A 129 0.33 4.56 5.86
N THR A 130 -0.80 4.35 6.53
CA THR A 130 -1.04 4.71 7.93
C THR A 130 0.05 4.13 8.85
N GLY A 131 0.45 4.87 9.91
CA GLY A 131 1.37 4.34 10.92
C GLY A 131 2.79 4.08 10.41
N ASN A 132 3.33 5.02 9.63
CA ASN A 132 4.70 4.96 9.13
C ASN A 132 5.52 6.17 9.63
N ALA A 133 6.74 6.33 9.14
CA ALA A 133 7.63 7.45 9.47
C ALA A 133 7.74 8.47 8.33
N ILE A 134 6.69 8.61 7.51
CA ILE A 134 6.72 9.44 6.29
C ILE A 134 6.76 10.92 6.69
N ALA A 135 7.95 11.51 6.58
CA ALA A 135 8.16 12.94 6.73
C ALA A 135 8.32 13.63 5.37
N ASP A 136 8.94 12.92 4.42
CA ASP A 136 9.19 13.40 3.07
C ASP A 136 8.11 12.90 2.11
N ALA A 137 7.47 13.84 1.43
CA ALA A 137 6.52 13.58 0.38
C ALA A 137 6.60 14.73 -0.61
N ASP A 138 6.60 14.43 -1.90
CA ASP A 138 6.43 15.43 -2.95
C ASP A 138 4.95 15.65 -3.28
N GLU A 139 4.62 16.79 -3.86
CA GLU A 139 3.24 17.15 -4.21
C GLU A 139 2.58 16.12 -5.14
N ALA A 140 3.34 15.56 -6.08
CA ALA A 140 2.79 14.62 -7.05
C ALA A 140 2.44 13.28 -6.40
N ALA A 141 3.25 12.81 -5.44
CA ALA A 141 3.03 11.60 -4.68
C ALA A 141 1.80 11.74 -3.78
N VAL A 142 1.67 12.89 -3.10
CA VAL A 142 0.48 13.21 -2.30
C VAL A 142 -0.75 13.28 -3.20
N ARG A 143 -0.74 14.11 -4.26
CA ARG A 143 -1.88 14.24 -5.18
C ARG A 143 -2.28 12.93 -5.86
N ALA A 144 -1.33 12.03 -6.10
CA ALA A 144 -1.65 10.72 -6.64
C ALA A 144 -2.62 9.94 -5.75
N LEU A 145 -2.58 10.09 -4.42
CA LEU A 145 -3.45 9.38 -3.48
C LEU A 145 -4.87 9.95 -3.39
N TRP A 146 -5.14 11.13 -3.93
CA TRP A 146 -6.47 11.77 -3.91
C TRP A 146 -6.94 12.22 -5.30
N ARG A 147 -6.43 11.58 -6.36
CA ARG A 147 -6.87 11.85 -7.73
C ARG A 147 -8.28 11.30 -8.00
N PRO A 148 -9.02 11.83 -9.00
CA PRO A 148 -10.34 11.31 -9.38
C PRO A 148 -10.32 9.79 -9.66
N GLY A 149 -11.33 9.07 -9.17
CA GLY A 149 -11.43 7.62 -9.29
C GLY A 149 -10.54 6.82 -8.34
N PHE A 150 -9.85 7.49 -7.41
CA PHE A 150 -9.19 6.84 -6.27
C PHE A 150 -10.19 6.63 -5.13
N GLU A 151 -10.34 5.40 -4.69
CA GLU A 151 -11.34 5.01 -3.69
C GLU A 151 -10.88 5.38 -2.28
N LEU A 152 -9.60 5.18 -1.94
CA LEU A 152 -9.10 5.47 -0.59
C LEU A 152 -7.58 5.64 -0.54
N GLY A 153 -7.13 6.83 -0.16
CA GLY A 153 -5.76 7.14 0.26
C GLY A 153 -5.70 7.46 1.75
N ASP A 154 -4.82 6.81 2.50
CA ASP A 154 -4.65 7.05 3.94
C ASP A 154 -3.15 7.12 4.31
N VAL A 155 -2.76 8.24 4.92
CA VAL A 155 -1.39 8.51 5.38
C VAL A 155 -1.38 8.95 6.86
N ARG A 156 -2.44 8.69 7.63
CA ARG A 156 -2.54 9.09 9.04
C ARG A 156 -1.44 8.46 9.88
N GLY A 157 -1.10 9.07 11.02
CA GLY A 157 -0.03 8.54 11.87
C GLY A 157 1.34 8.56 11.20
N ASN A 158 1.58 9.53 10.33
CA ASN A 158 2.88 9.85 9.76
C ASN A 158 3.29 11.28 10.14
N PRO A 159 4.59 11.56 10.36
CA PRO A 159 5.12 12.89 10.67
C PRO A 159 5.20 13.81 9.42
N LEU A 160 4.13 13.86 8.63
CA LEU A 160 4.09 14.68 7.41
C LEU A 160 4.22 16.18 7.72
N THR A 161 4.93 16.90 6.85
CA THR A 161 5.03 18.36 6.93
C THR A 161 3.67 19.04 6.72
N SER A 162 3.49 20.25 7.25
CA SER A 162 2.28 21.05 7.03
C SER A 162 2.02 21.31 5.54
N GLN A 163 3.08 21.42 4.74
CA GLN A 163 2.99 21.60 3.28
C GLN A 163 2.37 20.37 2.60
N ALA A 164 2.79 19.16 3.00
CA ALA A 164 2.22 17.93 2.46
C ALA A 164 0.72 17.79 2.77
N TRP A 165 0.29 18.21 3.96
CA TRP A 165 -1.13 18.25 4.32
C TRP A 165 -1.93 19.27 3.50
N GLN A 166 -1.36 20.42 3.18
CA GLN A 166 -2.02 21.40 2.30
C GLN A 166 -2.26 20.84 0.89
N TRP A 167 -1.31 20.09 0.32
CA TRP A 167 -1.52 19.45 -0.98
C TRP A 167 -2.65 18.41 -0.96
N ALA A 168 -2.78 17.64 0.12
CA ALA A 168 -3.87 16.68 0.28
C ALA A 168 -5.24 17.40 0.33
N SER A 169 -5.34 18.50 1.08
CA SER A 169 -6.56 19.32 1.14
C SER A 169 -6.93 19.92 -0.23
N ASN A 170 -5.95 20.48 -0.95
CA ASN A 170 -6.18 21.09 -2.26
C ASN A 170 -6.49 20.05 -3.36
N ALA A 171 -6.03 18.81 -3.20
CA ALA A 171 -6.38 17.71 -4.10
C ALA A 171 -7.86 17.35 -3.98
N SER A 172 -8.44 17.44 -2.78
CA SER A 172 -9.87 17.16 -2.54
C SER A 172 -10.84 18.23 -3.04
N ASP A 173 -10.37 19.45 -3.31
CA ASP A 173 -11.20 20.54 -3.88
C ASP A 173 -11.53 20.37 -5.37
N VAL A 174 -10.84 19.45 -6.06
CA VAL A 174 -11.08 19.17 -7.48
C VAL A 174 -12.16 18.09 -7.62
N THR A 175 -13.42 18.53 -7.63
CA THR A 175 -14.64 17.86 -8.14
C THR A 175 -15.29 16.70 -7.33
N VAL A 176 -16.39 17.06 -6.65
CA VAL A 176 -17.75 16.44 -6.57
C VAL A 176 -17.91 14.89 -6.58
N SER A 177 -18.59 14.42 -5.51
CA SER A 177 -19.51 13.26 -5.35
C SER A 177 -19.04 11.85 -4.97
N THR A 178 -17.75 11.51 -4.88
CA THR A 178 -17.36 10.11 -4.56
C THR A 178 -16.16 9.94 -3.63
N PHE A 179 -15.99 10.84 -2.65
CA PHE A 179 -14.92 10.66 -1.65
C PHE A 179 -15.36 9.77 -0.48
N PRO A 180 -14.45 8.97 0.10
CA PRO A 180 -14.65 8.40 1.43
C PRO A 180 -14.83 9.56 2.43
N LYS A 181 -15.84 9.45 3.29
CA LYS A 181 -16.38 10.48 4.18
C LYS A 181 -15.40 11.04 5.24
N SER A 182 -14.09 10.81 5.15
CA SER A 182 -13.16 11.24 6.19
C SER A 182 -11.75 11.43 5.65
N ILE A 183 -11.39 12.70 5.43
CA ILE A 183 -10.00 13.15 5.47
C ILE A 183 -9.73 13.52 6.93
N PHE A 184 -8.84 12.78 7.62
CA PHE A 184 -8.39 13.17 8.96
C PHE A 184 -7.10 13.95 8.80
N CYS A 185 -7.15 15.26 9.04
CA CYS A 185 -5.97 16.11 9.09
C CYS A 185 -5.50 16.25 10.55
N SER A 186 -4.19 16.17 10.79
CA SER A 186 -3.58 16.67 12.04
C SER A 186 -2.81 17.95 11.76
N ASN A 187 -2.93 18.94 12.63
CA ASN A 187 -1.95 20.03 12.73
C ASN A 187 -0.99 19.77 13.91
N SER A 188 0.08 20.57 14.00
CA SER A 188 1.09 20.56 15.06
C SER A 188 0.57 20.81 16.49
N LEU A 189 -0.75 20.96 16.66
CA LEU A 189 -1.45 21.17 17.92
C LEU A 189 -2.27 19.95 18.38
N GLY A 190 -2.19 18.81 17.67
CA GLY A 190 -2.92 17.59 18.06
C GLY A 190 -4.43 17.66 17.82
N ILE A 191 -4.91 18.61 17.01
CA ILE A 191 -6.34 18.75 16.70
C ILE A 191 -6.66 17.92 15.46
N TRP A 192 -7.53 16.93 15.61
CA TRP A 192 -8.09 16.15 14.52
C TRP A 192 -9.17 16.97 13.81
N ARG A 193 -8.91 17.39 12.57
CA ARG A 193 -9.93 18.01 11.72
C ARG A 193 -10.49 16.97 10.78
N ILE A 194 -11.78 16.69 10.92
CA ILE A 194 -12.55 15.95 9.93
C ILE A 194 -13.25 17.00 9.07
N GLN A 195 -12.92 17.06 7.79
CA GLN A 195 -13.71 17.83 6.83
C GLN A 195 -14.86 16.94 6.35
N LEU A 196 -16.05 17.12 6.94
CA LEU A 196 -17.29 16.50 6.48
C LEU A 196 -18.03 17.48 5.58
N LYS A 197 -18.18 17.12 4.30
CA LYS A 197 -19.10 17.82 3.41
C LYS A 197 -20.51 17.28 3.64
N VAL A 198 -21.38 18.10 4.24
CA VAL A 198 -22.81 17.80 4.39
C VAL A 198 -23.59 18.76 3.51
N GLY A 199 -23.96 18.32 2.30
CA GLY A 199 -24.72 19.14 1.35
C GLY A 199 -23.92 20.28 0.71
N TYR A 200 -24.53 21.46 0.60
CA TYR A 200 -23.97 22.68 -0.04
C TYR A 200 -23.10 23.55 0.91
N GLY A 201 -22.76 23.04 2.10
CA GLY A 201 -21.92 23.76 3.07
C GLY A 201 -20.84 22.86 3.69
N TYR A 202 -19.86 23.50 4.33
CA TYR A 202 -18.87 22.85 5.17
C TYR A 202 -19.37 22.83 6.62
N ILE A 203 -19.32 21.68 7.28
CA ILE A 203 -19.43 21.63 8.74
C ILE A 203 -18.03 21.40 9.27
N GLU A 204 -17.40 22.45 9.80
CA GLU A 204 -16.21 22.31 10.62
C GLU A 204 -16.62 21.68 11.94
N THR A 205 -16.39 20.37 12.10
CA THR A 205 -16.51 19.72 13.40
C THR A 205 -15.12 19.34 13.87
N CYS A 206 -14.62 20.11 14.85
CA CYS A 206 -13.50 19.70 15.67
C CYS A 206 -14.01 18.55 16.55
N LEU A 207 -13.75 17.31 16.15
CA LEU A 207 -13.94 16.17 17.04
C LEU A 207 -12.67 16.06 17.88
N ASN A 208 -12.78 16.52 19.13
CA ASN A 208 -11.84 16.11 20.17
C ASN A 208 -12.09 14.61 20.41
N ILE A 209 -11.20 13.76 19.89
CA ILE A 209 -11.06 12.38 20.31
C ILE A 209 -9.77 12.30 21.12
#